data_AF-A0A8I2E6Y9-F1
#
_entry.id   AF-A0A8I2E6Y9-F1
#
_cell.length_a   1.000
_cell.length_b   1.000
_cell.length_c   1.000
_cell.angle_alpha   90.00
_cell.angle_beta   90.00
_cell.angle_gamma   90.00
#
_symmetry.space_group_name_H-M   'P 1'
#
loop_
_entity.id
_entity.type
_entity.pdbx_description
1 polymer ?
#
loop_
_entity_poly.entity_id
_entity_poly.type
_entity_poly.pdbx_seq_one_letter_code
_entity_poly.pdbx_strand_id
1 'polypeptide(L)'
;MANFRFGSNDYTVNIRAQQHVNFFQGWDVHRLALTFAVTAHGDFTVDAPFLVSGALWTHETPGPASWIGVLHTPRPVGLKSFAMNLTLETSVTDQQLRGLEKTRAGNDLALRAELSLTALAETKHWPVADDQEIIRVPHATWSNALTQLDAGAFVDVLIPVTTVEARATGARRIREAKSAIRDGRYEHAVALARAALDPVREACNTRRVHDQAVQKKAGERDQDERWAMLTQSAYALFSGAPHDDSGTTENFTWTRADAIAAVATTAGLLARLEDLP
;
A
#
# COMPACT_ATOMS: atom_id res chain seq x y z
N MET A 1 -12.76 12.61 -17.99
CA MET A 1 -14.21 12.53 -17.77
C MET A 1 -14.75 11.60 -18.83
N ALA A 2 -15.42 10.52 -18.42
CA ALA A 2 -16.09 9.59 -19.32
C ALA A 2 -17.41 10.19 -19.83
N ASN A 3 -17.73 9.99 -21.10
CA ASN A 3 -18.89 10.51 -21.81
C ASN A 3 -19.56 9.41 -22.64
N PHE A 4 -20.61 8.84 -22.09
CA PHE A 4 -21.39 7.76 -22.68
C PHE A 4 -22.50 8.32 -23.56
N ARG A 5 -22.61 7.83 -24.80
CA ARG A 5 -23.61 8.32 -25.77
C ARG A 5 -24.63 7.24 -26.08
N PHE A 6 -25.91 7.61 -26.06
CA PHE A 6 -27.03 6.71 -26.32
C PHE A 6 -27.91 7.23 -27.46
N GLY A 7 -28.68 6.34 -28.09
CA GLY A 7 -29.67 6.67 -29.11
C GLY A 7 -29.14 7.54 -30.25
N SER A 8 -28.11 7.11 -30.98
CA SER A 8 -27.51 7.94 -32.06
C SER A 8 -27.11 9.37 -31.64
N ASN A 9 -26.77 9.58 -30.35
CA ASN A 9 -26.50 10.85 -29.68
C ASN A 9 -27.73 11.67 -29.22
N ASP A 10 -28.89 11.04 -29.02
CA ASP A 10 -30.08 11.66 -28.41
C ASP A 10 -29.77 12.24 -27.02
N TYR A 11 -28.98 11.50 -26.23
CA TYR A 11 -28.52 11.95 -24.91
C TYR A 11 -27.14 11.41 -24.58
N THR A 12 -26.49 12.09 -23.63
CA THR A 12 -25.18 11.74 -23.09
C THR A 12 -25.23 11.63 -21.58
N VAL A 13 -24.52 10.65 -21.03
CA VAL A 13 -24.29 10.53 -19.59
C VAL A 13 -22.81 10.78 -19.34
N ASN A 14 -22.50 11.80 -18.55
CA ASN A 14 -21.14 12.10 -18.13
C ASN A 14 -20.88 11.47 -16.77
N ILE A 15 -19.74 10.78 -16.64
CA ILE A 15 -19.23 10.26 -15.38
C ILE A 15 -17.85 10.84 -15.13
N ARG A 16 -17.70 11.53 -14.01
CA ARG A 16 -16.43 12.14 -13.59
C ARG A 16 -16.02 11.61 -12.23
N ALA A 17 -14.80 11.10 -12.13
CA ALA A 17 -14.26 10.69 -10.85
C ALA A 17 -14.11 11.89 -9.91
N GLN A 18 -14.54 11.71 -8.67
CA GLN A 18 -14.27 12.63 -7.58
C GLN A 18 -12.95 12.23 -6.91
N GLN A 19 -12.30 13.18 -6.24
CA GLN A 19 -11.05 12.92 -5.50
C GLN A 19 -11.29 12.24 -4.14
N HIS A 20 -12.43 11.55 -3.97
CA HIS A 20 -12.81 10.88 -2.74
C HIS A 20 -12.62 9.37 -2.90
N VAL A 21 -11.75 8.82 -2.04
CA VAL A 21 -11.51 7.40 -1.86
C VAL A 21 -11.89 7.05 -0.43
N ASN A 22 -12.66 5.97 -0.26
CA ASN A 22 -12.94 5.40 1.04
C ASN A 22 -12.55 3.93 1.05
N PHE A 23 -12.07 3.48 2.18
CA PHE A 23 -11.83 2.07 2.43
C PHE A 23 -12.69 1.56 3.58
N PHE A 24 -13.08 0.30 3.47
CA PHE A 24 -13.74 -0.42 4.56
C PHE A 24 -12.93 -1.67 4.87
N GLN A 25 -12.54 -1.82 6.13
CA GLN A 25 -11.75 -2.94 6.59
C GLN A 25 -12.53 -4.25 6.45
N GLY A 26 -11.90 -5.27 5.87
CA GLY A 26 -12.35 -6.66 5.92
C GLY A 26 -11.21 -7.57 6.38
N TRP A 27 -11.42 -8.88 6.31
CA TRP A 27 -10.42 -9.87 6.71
C TRP A 27 -9.52 -10.21 5.51
N ASP A 28 -8.32 -9.62 5.46
CA ASP A 28 -7.32 -9.71 4.38
C ASP A 28 -7.76 -9.19 2.99
N VAL A 29 -9.04 -8.85 2.85
CA VAL A 29 -9.65 -8.22 1.68
C VAL A 29 -10.48 -7.03 2.16
N HIS A 30 -10.14 -5.85 1.68
CA HIS A 30 -10.80 -4.59 2.00
C HIS A 30 -11.72 -4.17 0.86
N ARG A 31 -12.71 -3.35 1.17
CA ARG A 31 -13.54 -2.74 0.15
C ARG A 31 -13.01 -1.35 -0.17
N LEU A 32 -12.67 -1.11 -1.43
CA LEU A 32 -12.36 0.20 -1.98
C LEU A 32 -13.61 0.79 -2.61
N ALA A 33 -14.02 1.98 -2.16
CA ALA A 33 -15.14 2.73 -2.71
C ALA A 33 -14.62 4.03 -3.35
N LEU A 34 -14.98 4.21 -4.62
CA LEU A 34 -14.65 5.38 -5.43
C LEU A 34 -15.91 6.16 -5.75
N THR A 35 -15.89 7.46 -5.47
CA THR A 35 -17.03 8.34 -5.74
C THR A 35 -16.90 8.99 -7.11
N PHE A 36 -17.99 9.01 -7.87
CA PHE A 36 -18.12 9.65 -9.17
C PHE A 36 -19.30 10.61 -9.15
N ALA A 37 -19.22 11.69 -9.93
CA ALA A 37 -20.36 12.52 -10.26
C ALA A 37 -20.94 12.03 -11.60
N VAL A 38 -22.24 11.81 -11.63
CA VAL A 38 -23.00 11.39 -12.82
C VAL A 38 -23.95 12.50 -13.21
N THR A 39 -24.03 12.82 -14.49
CA THR A 39 -24.95 13.84 -15.00
C THR A 39 -25.42 13.49 -16.41
N ALA A 40 -26.70 13.62 -16.68
CA ALA A 40 -27.27 13.39 -18.00
C ALA A 40 -27.60 14.70 -18.72
N HIS A 41 -27.45 14.70 -20.04
CA HIS A 41 -27.77 15.83 -20.93
C HIS A 41 -28.45 15.31 -22.19
N GLY A 42 -29.34 16.12 -22.78
CA GLY A 42 -30.08 15.77 -24.00
C GLY A 42 -31.48 15.24 -23.71
N ASP A 43 -32.02 14.47 -24.63
CA ASP A 43 -33.36 13.90 -24.56
C ASP A 43 -33.35 12.55 -23.82
N PHE A 44 -33.44 12.59 -22.49
CA PHE A 44 -33.46 11.40 -21.64
C PHE A 44 -34.69 11.39 -20.73
N THR A 45 -35.14 10.19 -20.37
CA THR A 45 -36.20 10.02 -19.37
C THR A 45 -35.60 10.18 -17.96
N VAL A 46 -36.08 11.18 -17.22
CA VAL A 46 -35.69 11.39 -15.82
C VAL A 46 -35.98 10.15 -14.99
N ASP A 47 -35.04 9.76 -14.14
CA ASP A 47 -35.10 8.54 -13.31
C ASP A 47 -35.11 7.21 -14.10
N ALA A 48 -34.81 7.23 -15.41
CA ALA A 48 -34.50 6.01 -16.12
C ALA A 48 -33.34 5.28 -15.42
N PRO A 49 -33.48 3.98 -15.11
CA PRO A 49 -32.49 3.24 -14.35
C PRO A 49 -31.32 2.80 -15.23
N PHE A 50 -30.10 3.08 -14.76
CA PHE A 50 -28.85 2.64 -15.38
C PHE A 50 -28.04 1.80 -14.41
N LEU A 51 -27.44 0.73 -14.92
CA LEU A 51 -26.40 -0.01 -14.21
C LEU A 51 -25.03 0.48 -14.67
N VAL A 52 -24.14 0.75 -13.71
CA VAL A 52 -22.74 1.11 -14.00
C VAL A 52 -21.86 -0.02 -13.49
N SER A 53 -20.95 -0.49 -14.33
CA SER A 53 -19.96 -1.50 -13.97
C SER A 53 -18.66 -1.23 -14.70
N GLY A 54 -17.60 -1.99 -14.42
CA GLY A 54 -16.34 -1.80 -15.11
C GLY A 54 -15.19 -2.61 -14.53
N ALA A 55 -13.99 -2.26 -14.96
CA ALA A 55 -12.73 -2.77 -14.42
C ALA A 55 -11.86 -1.59 -13.95
N LEU A 56 -11.18 -1.79 -12.83
CA LEU A 56 -10.21 -0.85 -12.28
C LEU A 56 -8.79 -1.35 -12.54
N TRP A 57 -7.95 -0.44 -13.01
CA TRP A 57 -6.56 -0.68 -13.34
C TRP A 57 -5.68 0.40 -12.71
N THR A 58 -4.40 0.10 -12.48
CA THR A 58 -3.40 1.17 -12.31
C THR A 58 -3.26 1.93 -13.62
N HIS A 59 -3.03 3.25 -13.54
CA HIS A 59 -2.71 4.04 -14.72
C HIS A 59 -1.24 3.84 -15.11
N GLU A 60 -0.96 3.76 -16.41
CA GLU A 60 0.39 3.54 -16.93
C GLU A 60 1.26 4.77 -16.68
N THR A 61 2.10 4.75 -15.64
CA THR A 61 3.42 5.42 -15.61
C THR A 61 4.10 5.19 -14.25
N PRO A 62 5.29 4.55 -14.17
CA PRO A 62 6.18 4.10 -15.26
C PRO A 62 6.04 2.61 -15.64
N GLY A 63 5.10 1.85 -15.05
CA GLY A 63 4.90 0.42 -15.30
C GLY A 63 3.64 0.08 -16.12
N PRO A 64 3.47 -1.19 -16.55
CA PRO A 64 2.27 -1.63 -17.26
C PRO A 64 1.03 -1.51 -16.35
N ALA A 65 -0.12 -1.17 -16.96
CA ALA A 65 -1.40 -1.19 -16.27
C ALA A 65 -1.61 -2.57 -15.64
N SER A 66 -1.84 -2.59 -14.34
CA SER A 66 -2.09 -3.79 -13.57
C SER A 66 -3.55 -3.80 -13.17
N TRP A 67 -4.21 -4.93 -13.43
CA TRP A 67 -5.61 -5.12 -13.05
C TRP A 67 -5.75 -5.13 -11.53
N ILE A 68 -6.74 -4.38 -11.02
CA ILE A 68 -7.04 -4.30 -9.59
C ILE A 68 -8.28 -5.13 -9.28
N GLY A 69 -9.38 -4.89 -9.99
CA GLY A 69 -10.65 -5.53 -9.67
C GLY A 69 -11.80 -5.08 -10.56
N VAL A 70 -12.94 -5.74 -10.41
CA VAL A 70 -14.19 -5.32 -11.06
C VAL A 70 -14.82 -4.19 -10.25
N LEU A 71 -15.22 -3.12 -10.92
CA LEU A 71 -16.04 -2.05 -10.38
C LEU A 71 -17.51 -2.40 -10.56
N HIS A 72 -18.30 -2.21 -9.52
CA HIS A 72 -19.74 -2.39 -9.60
C HIS A 72 -20.46 -1.36 -8.74
N THR A 73 -21.66 -0.97 -9.17
CA THR A 73 -22.60 -0.26 -8.31
C THR A 73 -23.42 -1.27 -7.51
N PRO A 74 -23.69 -1.04 -6.23
CA PRO A 74 -24.58 -1.90 -5.47
C PRO A 74 -26.05 -1.81 -5.94
N ARG A 75 -26.44 -0.71 -6.61
CA ARG A 75 -27.81 -0.45 -7.07
C ARG A 75 -27.81 0.37 -8.35
N PRO A 76 -28.84 0.24 -9.22
CA PRO A 76 -29.02 1.12 -10.36
C PRO A 76 -29.14 2.59 -9.95
N VAL A 77 -28.71 3.49 -10.84
CA VAL A 77 -28.81 4.94 -10.67
C VAL A 77 -29.84 5.52 -11.64
N GLY A 78 -30.68 6.44 -11.17
CA GLY A 78 -31.60 7.19 -12.02
C GLY A 78 -30.92 8.39 -12.67
N LEU A 79 -31.15 8.62 -13.96
CA LEU A 79 -30.59 9.79 -14.64
C LEU A 79 -31.22 11.09 -14.14
N LYS A 80 -30.36 12.10 -13.93
CA LYS A 80 -30.73 13.47 -13.56
C LYS A 80 -29.94 14.47 -14.40
N SER A 81 -30.52 15.65 -14.61
CA SER A 81 -29.89 16.77 -15.33
C SER A 81 -28.83 17.52 -14.51
N PHE A 82 -28.72 17.20 -13.21
CA PHE A 82 -27.74 17.76 -12.29
C PHE A 82 -26.86 16.65 -11.70
N ALA A 83 -25.69 17.04 -11.19
CA ALA A 83 -24.69 16.10 -10.70
C ALA A 83 -25.22 15.30 -9.49
N MET A 84 -25.19 13.98 -9.62
CA MET A 84 -25.51 13.03 -8.57
C MET A 84 -24.26 12.23 -8.21
N ASN A 85 -24.09 11.91 -6.93
CA ASN A 85 -23.00 11.04 -6.49
C ASN A 85 -23.35 9.58 -6.77
N LEU A 86 -22.39 8.88 -7.38
CA LEU A 86 -22.39 7.44 -7.61
C LEU A 86 -21.16 6.85 -6.93
N THR A 87 -21.33 5.75 -6.20
CA THR A 87 -20.21 5.00 -5.64
C THR A 87 -20.02 3.71 -6.42
N LEU A 88 -18.81 3.50 -6.94
CA LEU A 88 -18.37 2.21 -7.47
C LEU A 88 -17.44 1.55 -6.48
N GLU A 89 -17.69 0.26 -6.23
CA GLU A 89 -16.97 -0.51 -5.24
C GLU A 89 -16.17 -1.63 -5.90
N THR A 90 -15.02 -1.95 -5.31
CA THR A 90 -14.24 -3.14 -5.64
C THR A 90 -13.57 -3.70 -4.39
N SER A 91 -13.09 -4.94 -4.48
CA SER A 91 -12.32 -5.58 -3.42
C SER A 91 -10.84 -5.40 -3.69
N VAL A 92 -10.08 -5.05 -2.65
CA VAL A 92 -8.62 -4.93 -2.72
C VAL A 92 -7.97 -5.69 -1.59
N THR A 93 -6.94 -6.46 -1.91
CA THR A 93 -6.13 -7.16 -0.92
C THR A 93 -5.03 -6.25 -0.37
N ASP A 94 -4.54 -6.62 0.80
CA ASP A 94 -3.30 -6.14 1.39
C ASP A 94 -2.11 -6.08 0.40
N GLN A 95 -1.95 -7.11 -0.42
CA GLN A 95 -0.90 -7.19 -1.42
C GLN A 95 -1.10 -6.15 -2.54
N GLN A 96 -2.34 -5.95 -2.98
CA GLN A 96 -2.67 -4.94 -3.99
C GLN A 96 -2.46 -3.53 -3.42
N LEU A 97 -2.87 -3.25 -2.18
CA LEU A 97 -2.61 -1.97 -1.52
C LEU A 97 -1.11 -1.64 -1.47
N ARG A 98 -0.27 -2.62 -1.06
CA ARG A 98 1.20 -2.47 -1.10
C ARG A 98 1.73 -2.25 -2.52
N GLY A 99 1.16 -2.92 -3.52
CA GLY A 99 1.51 -2.72 -4.93
C GLY A 99 1.16 -1.31 -5.42
N LEU A 100 0.01 -0.77 -5.02
CA LEU A 100 -0.40 0.61 -5.31
C LEU A 100 0.54 1.62 -4.65
N GLU A 101 0.90 1.41 -3.38
CA GLU A 101 1.87 2.26 -2.68
C GLU A 101 3.25 2.27 -3.35
N LYS A 102 3.73 1.08 -3.73
CA LYS A 102 4.99 0.96 -4.46
C LYS A 102 4.94 1.69 -5.80
N THR A 103 3.83 1.59 -6.53
CA THR A 103 3.65 2.24 -7.84
C THR A 103 3.60 3.75 -7.69
N ARG A 104 2.93 4.24 -6.65
CA ARG A 104 2.79 5.66 -6.34
C ARG A 104 4.13 6.30 -5.96
N ALA A 105 4.98 5.56 -5.23
CA ALA A 105 6.31 6.01 -4.82
C ALA A 105 6.31 7.42 -4.17
N GLY A 106 5.29 7.72 -3.35
CA GLY A 106 5.14 9.02 -2.70
C GLY A 106 4.33 10.08 -3.46
N ASN A 107 4.02 9.88 -4.74
CA ASN A 107 3.25 10.83 -5.58
C ASN A 107 1.71 10.69 -5.41
N ASP A 108 0.93 11.31 -6.29
CA ASP A 108 -0.51 11.04 -6.41
C ASP A 108 -0.76 9.65 -7.00
N LEU A 109 -1.83 9.00 -6.58
CA LEU A 109 -2.23 7.72 -7.16
C LEU A 109 -3.06 7.96 -8.43
N ALA A 110 -2.62 7.40 -9.55
CA ALA A 110 -3.34 7.42 -10.81
C ALA A 110 -3.94 6.04 -11.11
N LEU A 111 -5.26 6.01 -11.33
CA LEU A 111 -6.01 4.80 -11.68
C LEU A 111 -6.76 5.03 -13.00
N ARG A 112 -7.07 3.94 -13.70
CA ARG A 112 -7.93 3.93 -14.87
C ARG A 112 -9.14 3.07 -14.58
N ALA A 113 -10.33 3.65 -14.68
CA ALA A 113 -11.59 2.93 -14.67
C ALA A 113 -12.08 2.76 -16.11
N GLU A 114 -12.15 1.52 -16.59
CA GLU A 114 -12.83 1.17 -17.83
C GLU A 114 -14.27 0.84 -17.45
N LEU A 115 -15.22 1.63 -17.93
CA LEU A 115 -16.59 1.66 -17.45
C LEU A 115 -17.56 1.27 -18.56
N SER A 116 -18.59 0.53 -18.18
CA SER A 116 -19.73 0.17 -19.01
C SER A 116 -21.01 0.69 -18.36
N LEU A 117 -21.89 1.25 -19.19
CA LEU A 117 -23.14 1.86 -18.77
C LEU A 117 -24.29 1.19 -19.50
N THR A 118 -25.17 0.54 -18.74
CA THR A 118 -26.32 -0.21 -19.28
C THR A 118 -27.64 0.47 -18.93
N ALA A 119 -28.36 0.95 -19.94
CA ALA A 119 -29.71 1.48 -19.82
C ALA A 119 -30.71 0.33 -19.61
N LEU A 120 -31.27 0.20 -18.41
CA LEU A 120 -32.12 -0.95 -18.06
C LEU A 120 -33.56 -0.84 -18.59
N ALA A 121 -33.97 0.35 -19.00
CA ALA A 121 -35.31 0.63 -19.54
C ALA A 121 -35.32 1.05 -21.02
N GLU A 122 -34.16 1.00 -21.69
CA GLU A 122 -34.06 1.32 -23.12
C GLU A 122 -34.74 0.22 -23.96
N THR A 123 -35.52 0.63 -24.94
CA THR A 123 -36.33 -0.28 -25.78
C THR A 123 -36.16 -0.03 -27.28
N LYS A 124 -35.56 1.09 -27.66
CA LYS A 124 -35.42 1.53 -29.06
C LYS A 124 -34.02 1.35 -29.60
N HIS A 125 -33.00 1.48 -28.73
CA HIS A 125 -31.60 1.51 -29.14
C HIS A 125 -30.76 0.46 -28.43
N TRP A 126 -29.51 0.30 -28.88
CA TRP A 126 -28.53 -0.53 -28.17
C TRP A 126 -28.32 0.03 -26.75
N PRO A 127 -28.51 -0.77 -25.69
CA PRO A 127 -28.65 -0.25 -24.33
C PRO A 127 -27.31 -0.11 -23.59
N VAL A 128 -26.17 -0.37 -24.23
CA VAL A 128 -24.84 -0.36 -23.60
C VAL A 128 -23.92 0.65 -24.26
N ALA A 129 -23.20 1.42 -23.46
CA ALA A 129 -22.12 2.29 -23.90
C ALA A 129 -20.89 2.11 -22.99
N ASP A 130 -19.70 2.18 -23.57
CA ASP A 130 -18.43 2.02 -22.86
C ASP A 130 -17.56 3.27 -23.01
N ASP A 131 -16.84 3.63 -21.96
CA ASP A 131 -15.84 4.70 -21.97
C ASP A 131 -14.90 4.52 -20.76
N GLN A 132 -13.86 5.35 -20.65
CA GLN A 132 -12.88 5.27 -19.57
C GLN A 132 -12.76 6.59 -18.80
N GLU A 133 -12.44 6.48 -17.51
CA GLU A 133 -12.12 7.61 -16.65
C GLU A 133 -10.76 7.44 -15.98
N ILE A 134 -9.94 8.49 -16.06
CA ILE A 134 -8.68 8.57 -15.31
C ILE A 134 -8.94 9.22 -13.97
N ILE A 135 -8.64 8.50 -12.91
CA ILE A 135 -8.82 8.92 -11.52
C ILE A 135 -7.48 9.36 -10.99
N ARG A 136 -7.39 10.59 -10.49
CA ARG A 136 -6.23 11.06 -9.74
C ARG A 136 -6.62 11.26 -8.29
N VAL A 137 -6.07 10.43 -7.41
CA VAL A 137 -6.27 10.52 -5.98
C VAL A 137 -5.06 11.26 -5.39
N PRO A 138 -5.26 12.46 -4.84
CA PRO A 138 -4.18 13.22 -4.23
C PRO A 138 -3.49 12.43 -3.11
N HIS A 139 -2.18 12.62 -2.95
CA HIS A 139 -1.38 11.98 -1.91
C HIS A 139 -2.06 12.05 -0.53
N ALA A 140 -2.49 13.24 -0.11
CA ALA A 140 -3.11 13.45 1.20
C ALA A 140 -4.42 12.67 1.36
N THR A 141 -5.29 12.66 0.33
CA THR A 141 -6.55 11.90 0.36
C THR A 141 -6.26 10.40 0.49
N TRP A 142 -5.32 9.89 -0.31
CA TRP A 142 -4.96 8.49 -0.30
C TRP A 142 -4.36 8.06 1.05
N SER A 143 -3.41 8.83 1.58
CA SER A 143 -2.79 8.57 2.89
C SER A 143 -3.79 8.63 4.04
N ASN A 144 -4.75 9.57 4.01
CA ASN A 144 -5.82 9.63 4.99
C ASN A 144 -6.74 8.40 4.91
N ALA A 145 -7.06 7.94 3.69
CA ALA A 145 -7.90 6.75 3.51
C ALA A 145 -7.20 5.47 3.99
N LEU A 146 -5.89 5.33 3.75
CA LEU A 146 -5.09 4.22 4.31
C LEU A 146 -5.02 4.29 5.84
N THR A 147 -4.89 5.48 6.42
CA THR A 147 -4.93 5.65 7.89
C THR A 147 -6.28 5.23 8.47
N GLN A 148 -7.39 5.36 7.72
CA GLN A 148 -8.71 4.91 8.17
C GLN A 148 -8.93 3.39 8.07
N LEU A 149 -8.18 2.68 7.20
CA LEU A 149 -8.11 1.21 7.26
C LEU A 149 -7.46 0.73 8.55
N ASP A 150 -6.56 1.55 9.09
CA ASP A 150 -5.61 1.22 10.12
C ASP A 150 -5.77 2.14 11.33
N ALA A 151 -6.70 1.81 12.23
CA ALA A 151 -6.79 2.40 13.57
C ALA A 151 -5.54 2.10 14.47
N GLY A 152 -4.37 1.93 13.87
CA GLY A 152 -3.05 2.01 14.46
C GLY A 152 -2.09 2.54 13.39
N ALA A 153 -1.27 3.54 13.69
CA ALA A 153 -0.27 4.03 12.73
C ALA A 153 0.73 2.91 12.39
N PHE A 154 0.81 2.51 11.12
CA PHE A 154 1.84 1.59 10.63
C PHE A 154 2.97 2.37 9.96
N VAL A 155 4.19 1.85 10.11
CA VAL A 155 5.34 2.25 9.30
C VAL A 155 5.59 1.13 8.30
N ASP A 156 5.12 1.31 7.07
CA ASP A 156 5.42 0.38 5.99
C ASP A 156 6.83 0.62 5.46
N VAL A 157 7.73 -0.32 5.75
CA VAL A 157 9.07 -0.32 5.17
C VAL A 157 9.11 -1.29 4.00
N LEU A 158 9.13 -0.75 2.78
CA LEU A 158 9.33 -1.53 1.56
C LEU A 158 10.80 -1.97 1.46
N ILE A 159 11.03 -3.28 1.58
CA ILE A 159 12.33 -3.88 1.27
C ILE A 159 12.24 -4.45 -0.16
N PRO A 160 12.91 -3.86 -1.15
CA PRO A 160 12.77 -4.28 -2.55
C PRO A 160 13.35 -5.67 -2.80
N VAL A 161 12.83 -6.30 -3.85
CA VAL A 161 13.37 -7.56 -4.37
C VAL A 161 14.65 -7.21 -5.13
N THR A 162 15.78 -7.68 -4.62
CA THR A 162 17.13 -7.40 -5.14
C THR A 162 17.80 -8.71 -5.57
N THR A 163 18.68 -8.61 -6.55
CA THR A 163 19.52 -9.74 -7.00
C THR A 163 20.72 -9.98 -6.09
N VAL A 164 21.00 -9.07 -5.14
CA VAL A 164 22.05 -9.25 -4.15
C VAL A 164 21.58 -10.26 -3.10
N GLU A 165 22.16 -11.46 -3.14
CA GLU A 165 21.73 -12.62 -2.34
C GLU A 165 21.62 -12.33 -0.84
N ALA A 166 22.58 -11.60 -0.27
CA ALA A 166 22.59 -11.24 1.14
C ALA A 166 21.37 -10.37 1.51
N ARG A 167 21.07 -9.35 0.70
CA ARG A 167 19.93 -8.44 0.90
C ARG A 167 18.59 -9.18 0.71
N ALA A 168 18.50 -10.04 -0.30
CA ALA A 168 17.33 -10.91 -0.53
C ALA A 168 17.09 -11.86 0.64
N THR A 169 18.16 -12.41 1.24
CA THR A 169 18.08 -13.25 2.45
C THR A 169 17.58 -12.44 3.65
N GLY A 170 18.07 -11.21 3.84
CA GLY A 170 17.56 -10.29 4.86
C GLY A 170 16.06 -10.03 4.70
N ALA A 171 15.60 -9.72 3.47
CA ALA A 171 14.19 -9.50 3.17
C ALA A 171 13.32 -10.75 3.43
N ARG A 172 13.83 -11.95 3.14
CA ARG A 172 13.16 -13.21 3.46
C ARG A 172 13.01 -13.40 4.98
N ARG A 173 14.07 -13.17 5.75
CA ARG A 173 14.06 -13.27 7.22
C ARG A 173 13.05 -12.29 7.85
N ILE A 174 12.89 -11.08 7.32
CA ILE A 174 11.86 -10.15 7.78
C ILE A 174 10.44 -10.68 7.52
N ARG A 175 10.18 -11.30 6.36
CA ARG A 175 8.87 -11.94 6.08
C ARG A 175 8.60 -13.11 7.02
N GLU A 176 9.61 -13.92 7.31
CA GLU A 176 9.52 -15.03 8.27
C GLU A 176 9.26 -14.49 9.69
N ALA A 177 9.92 -13.41 10.09
CA ALA A 177 9.72 -12.76 11.40
C ALA A 177 8.29 -12.23 11.56
N LYS A 178 7.72 -11.62 10.50
CA LYS A 178 6.30 -11.20 10.51
C LYS A 178 5.36 -12.38 10.72
N SER A 179 5.62 -13.52 10.07
CA SER A 179 4.86 -14.75 10.29
C SER A 179 5.00 -15.23 11.73
N ALA A 180 6.22 -15.22 12.29
CA ALA A 180 6.47 -15.63 13.67
C ALA A 180 5.73 -14.76 14.70
N ILE A 181 5.62 -13.44 14.48
CA ILE A 181 4.82 -12.53 15.33
C ILE A 181 3.35 -12.93 15.32
N ARG A 182 2.79 -13.22 14.14
CA ARG A 182 1.40 -13.67 14.01
C ARG A 182 1.17 -14.98 14.75
N ASP A 183 2.15 -15.88 14.72
CA ASP A 183 2.08 -17.18 15.39
C ASP A 183 2.42 -17.12 16.90
N GLY A 184 2.60 -15.92 17.49
CA GLY A 184 2.94 -15.74 18.91
C GLY A 184 4.39 -16.10 19.28
N ARG A 185 5.26 -16.36 18.29
CA ARG A 185 6.66 -16.77 18.48
C ARG A 185 7.59 -15.55 18.50
N TYR A 186 7.47 -14.72 19.53
CA TYR A 186 8.12 -13.40 19.59
C TYR A 186 9.64 -13.45 19.66
N GLU A 187 10.20 -14.31 20.52
CA GLU A 187 11.65 -14.51 20.61
C GLU A 187 12.25 -14.97 19.27
N HIS A 188 11.59 -15.92 18.62
CA HIS A 188 11.99 -16.38 17.29
C HIS A 188 11.93 -15.25 16.24
N ALA A 189 10.90 -14.39 16.30
CA ALA A 189 10.82 -13.21 15.44
C ALA A 189 11.99 -12.23 15.67
N VAL A 190 12.40 -12.02 16.92
CA VAL A 190 13.56 -11.19 17.27
C VAL A 190 14.87 -11.83 16.79
N ALA A 191 15.03 -13.15 16.91
CA ALA A 191 16.19 -13.87 16.38
C ALA A 191 16.30 -13.74 14.84
N LEU A 192 15.17 -13.85 14.14
CA LEU A 192 15.12 -13.61 12.69
C LEU A 192 15.44 -12.16 12.32
N ALA A 193 14.95 -11.18 13.08
CA ALA A 193 15.29 -9.77 12.90
C ALA A 193 16.79 -9.51 13.13
N ARG A 194 17.40 -10.09 14.18
CA ARG A 194 18.85 -10.03 14.41
C ARG A 194 19.63 -10.55 13.20
N ALA A 195 19.26 -11.72 12.69
CA ALA A 195 19.91 -12.31 11.53
C ALA A 195 19.69 -11.48 10.25
N ALA A 196 18.58 -10.76 10.12
CA ALA A 196 18.33 -9.88 8.99
C ALA A 196 19.22 -8.61 8.99
N LEU A 197 19.91 -8.30 10.10
CA LEU A 197 20.90 -7.22 10.16
C LEU A 197 22.27 -7.59 9.59
N ASP A 198 22.60 -8.88 9.45
CA ASP A 198 23.94 -9.30 8.98
C ASP A 198 24.34 -8.65 7.63
N PRO A 199 23.48 -8.59 6.60
CA PRO A 199 23.82 -7.93 5.33
C PRO A 199 24.13 -6.44 5.49
N VAL A 200 23.41 -5.73 6.37
CA VAL A 200 23.63 -4.31 6.66
C VAL A 200 25.00 -4.13 7.33
N ARG A 201 25.31 -4.99 8.30
CA ARG A 201 26.57 -4.93 9.04
C ARG A 201 27.78 -5.18 8.16
N GLU A 202 27.68 -6.16 7.27
CA GLU A 202 28.74 -6.51 6.32
C GLU A 202 28.94 -5.39 5.30
N ALA A 203 27.88 -4.96 4.62
CA ALA A 203 27.97 -3.99 3.54
C ALA A 203 28.42 -2.60 4.02
N CYS A 204 27.98 -2.16 5.21
CA CYS A 204 28.40 -0.89 5.78
C CYS A 204 29.64 -0.99 6.68
N ASN A 205 30.22 -2.19 6.84
CA ASN A 205 31.32 -2.49 7.77
C ASN A 205 31.08 -1.91 9.17
N THR A 206 29.84 -2.03 9.66
CA THR A 206 29.37 -1.25 10.82
C THR A 206 30.15 -1.56 12.09
N ARG A 207 30.68 -2.78 12.24
CA ARG A 207 31.52 -3.15 13.37
C ARG A 207 32.78 -2.28 13.45
N ARG A 208 33.52 -2.18 12.34
CA ARG A 208 34.76 -1.36 12.30
C ARG A 208 34.46 0.11 12.56
N VAL A 209 33.40 0.63 11.93
CA VAL A 209 33.00 2.03 12.08
C VAL A 209 32.53 2.32 13.52
N HIS A 210 31.75 1.41 14.11
CA HIS A 210 31.32 1.48 15.51
C HIS A 210 32.52 1.51 16.47
N ASP A 211 33.49 0.62 16.29
CA ASP A 211 34.65 0.51 17.19
C ASP A 211 35.55 1.77 17.14
N GLN A 212 35.54 2.49 16.02
CA GLN A 212 36.16 3.82 15.90
C GLN A 212 35.29 4.91 16.55
N ALA A 213 33.97 4.88 16.32
CA ALA A 213 33.02 5.89 16.79
C ALA A 213 32.78 5.88 18.30
N VAL A 214 32.97 4.74 18.98
CA VAL A 214 32.78 4.62 20.43
C VAL A 214 33.75 5.49 21.22
N GLN A 215 34.91 5.79 20.65
CA GLN A 215 35.93 6.68 21.25
C GLN A 215 35.57 8.17 21.13
N LYS A 216 34.58 8.52 20.30
CA LYS A 216 34.12 9.89 20.09
C LYS A 216 32.91 10.22 20.95
N LYS A 217 32.74 11.49 21.34
CA LYS A 217 31.50 11.94 21.98
C LYS A 217 30.35 11.87 20.97
N ALA A 218 29.12 11.67 21.46
CA ALA A 218 27.95 11.53 20.59
C ALA A 218 27.75 12.71 19.60
N GLY A 219 28.08 13.94 20.01
CA GLY A 219 28.00 15.12 19.16
C GLY A 219 29.08 15.21 18.07
N GLU A 220 30.21 14.53 18.24
CA GLU A 220 31.37 14.55 17.35
C GLU A 220 31.31 13.45 16.27
N ARG A 221 30.30 12.56 16.36
CA ARG A 221 30.10 11.48 15.40
C ARG A 221 29.47 12.00 14.12
N ASP A 222 30.02 11.59 12.99
CA ASP A 222 29.43 11.85 11.68
C ASP A 222 28.18 10.97 11.44
N GLN A 223 27.57 11.11 10.26
CA GLN A 223 26.34 10.40 9.92
C GLN A 223 26.54 8.89 9.85
N ASP A 224 27.63 8.41 9.24
CA ASP A 224 27.90 6.98 9.10
C ASP A 224 28.24 6.34 10.44
N GLU A 225 28.98 7.05 11.29
CA GLU A 225 29.26 6.66 12.66
C GLU A 225 27.97 6.53 13.47
N ARG A 226 27.03 7.46 13.34
CA ARG A 226 25.73 7.39 14.02
C ARG A 226 24.89 6.20 13.54
N TRP A 227 24.88 5.91 12.24
CA TRP A 227 24.23 4.72 11.69
C TRP A 227 24.88 3.44 12.20
N ALA A 228 26.22 3.38 12.22
CA ALA A 228 26.95 2.24 12.75
C ALA A 228 26.64 1.99 14.23
N MET A 229 26.56 3.06 15.04
CA MET A 229 26.11 2.97 16.44
C MET A 229 24.71 2.36 16.54
N LEU A 230 23.74 2.89 15.78
CA LEU A 230 22.37 2.39 15.80
C LEU A 230 22.27 0.91 15.37
N THR A 231 22.91 0.54 14.26
CA THR A 231 22.90 -0.84 13.76
C THR A 231 23.55 -1.80 14.75
N GLN A 232 24.68 -1.42 15.36
CA GLN A 232 25.39 -2.29 16.29
C GLN A 232 24.64 -2.41 17.64
N SER A 233 24.00 -1.34 18.12
CA SER A 233 23.13 -1.41 19.29
C SER A 233 21.90 -2.28 19.05
N ALA A 234 21.24 -2.15 17.89
CA ALA A 234 20.13 -3.02 17.52
C ALA A 234 20.57 -4.48 17.45
N TYR A 235 21.70 -4.76 16.80
CA TYR A 235 22.26 -6.11 16.73
C TYR A 235 22.57 -6.69 18.12
N ALA A 236 23.19 -5.91 19.00
CA ALA A 236 23.53 -6.35 20.34
C ALA A 236 22.27 -6.67 21.17
N LEU A 237 21.25 -5.80 21.14
CA LEU A 237 19.98 -6.02 21.83
C LEU A 237 19.30 -7.30 21.32
N PHE A 238 19.12 -7.44 20.01
CA PHE A 238 18.41 -8.58 19.44
C PHE A 238 19.21 -9.89 19.49
N SER A 239 20.53 -9.82 19.71
CA SER A 239 21.35 -11.01 19.96
C SER A 239 20.96 -11.73 21.24
N GLY A 240 20.28 -11.07 22.19
CA GLY A 240 19.76 -11.76 23.37
C GLY A 240 18.69 -12.81 23.08
N ALA A 241 18.00 -12.76 21.94
CA ALA A 241 16.98 -13.76 21.60
C ALA A 241 17.53 -15.17 21.34
N PRO A 242 18.61 -15.35 20.56
CA PRO A 242 19.23 -16.68 20.38
C PRO A 242 20.23 -17.10 21.48
N HIS A 243 20.41 -16.33 22.56
CA HIS A 243 21.43 -16.59 23.59
C HIS A 243 20.80 -16.75 24.98
N ASP A 244 21.34 -17.68 25.76
CA ASP A 244 20.91 -17.99 27.14
C ASP A 244 22.12 -17.85 28.09
N ASP A 245 22.82 -16.72 27.96
CA ASP A 245 24.06 -16.46 28.66
C ASP A 245 23.77 -16.08 30.12
N SER A 246 24.36 -16.83 31.05
CA SER A 246 24.08 -16.66 32.48
C SER A 246 24.44 -15.27 33.00
N GLY A 247 23.55 -14.69 33.81
CA GLY A 247 23.67 -13.33 34.35
C GLY A 247 23.34 -12.21 33.36
N THR A 248 22.95 -12.53 32.11
CA THR A 248 22.61 -11.52 31.10
C THR A 248 21.32 -11.84 30.35
N THR A 249 21.37 -12.66 29.29
CA THR A 249 20.25 -12.85 28.36
C THR A 249 19.25 -13.92 28.83
N GLU A 250 19.62 -14.76 29.80
CA GLU A 250 18.77 -15.84 30.36
C GLU A 250 17.43 -15.35 30.93
N ASN A 251 17.35 -14.07 31.29
CA ASN A 251 16.16 -13.45 31.87
C ASN A 251 15.37 -12.59 30.86
N PHE A 252 15.77 -12.56 29.59
CA PHE A 252 15.10 -11.73 28.59
C PHE A 252 13.74 -12.34 28.24
N THR A 253 12.68 -11.53 28.38
CA THR A 253 11.33 -11.92 27.96
C THR A 253 10.93 -11.07 26.77
N TRP A 254 10.75 -11.70 25.61
CA TRP A 254 10.40 -11.00 24.37
C TRP A 254 8.88 -10.90 24.22
N THR A 255 8.36 -9.69 24.24
CA THR A 255 6.94 -9.43 24.01
C THR A 255 6.62 -9.24 22.54
N ARG A 256 5.33 -9.21 22.22
CA ARG A 256 4.85 -8.80 20.89
C ARG A 256 5.38 -7.42 20.48
N ALA A 257 5.43 -6.46 21.42
CA ALA A 257 5.88 -5.11 21.15
C ALA A 257 7.38 -5.08 20.78
N ASP A 258 8.19 -5.85 21.51
CA ASP A 258 9.63 -5.96 21.24
C ASP A 258 9.90 -6.58 19.87
N ALA A 259 9.15 -7.63 19.51
CA ALA A 259 9.26 -8.27 18.20
C ALA A 259 8.87 -7.31 17.06
N ILE A 260 7.83 -6.50 17.23
CA ILE A 260 7.44 -5.46 16.26
C ILE A 260 8.54 -4.41 16.12
N ALA A 261 9.08 -3.92 17.24
CA ALA A 261 10.16 -2.94 17.24
C ALA A 261 11.43 -3.48 16.56
N ALA A 262 11.78 -4.74 16.81
CA ALA A 262 12.93 -5.40 16.19
C ALA A 262 12.77 -5.54 14.67
N VAL A 263 11.59 -5.97 14.21
CA VAL A 263 11.28 -6.08 12.79
C VAL A 263 11.29 -4.71 12.11
N ALA A 264 10.65 -3.70 12.69
CA ALA A 264 10.59 -2.35 12.12
C ALA A 264 11.98 -1.70 12.03
N THR A 265 12.78 -1.79 13.10
CA THR A 265 14.15 -1.27 13.14
C THR A 265 15.01 -1.93 12.07
N THR A 266 14.94 -3.25 11.97
CA THR A 266 15.76 -4.00 11.01
C THR A 266 15.31 -3.74 9.57
N ALA A 267 14.00 -3.68 9.32
CA ALA A 267 13.48 -3.37 8.00
C ALA A 267 13.95 -1.98 7.54
N GLY A 268 13.88 -0.96 8.41
CA GLY A 268 14.37 0.38 8.10
C GLY A 268 15.85 0.43 7.77
N LEU A 269 16.67 -0.27 8.57
CA LEU A 269 18.12 -0.37 8.32
C LEU A 269 18.45 -1.12 7.03
N LEU A 270 17.67 -2.15 6.68
CA LEU A 270 17.84 -2.90 5.44
C LEU A 270 17.38 -2.09 4.22
N ALA A 271 16.29 -1.33 4.33
CA ALA A 271 15.84 -0.45 3.25
C ALA A 271 16.86 0.66 2.95
N ARG A 272 17.49 1.24 3.97
CA ARG A 272 18.60 2.20 3.78
C ARG A 272 19.75 1.63 2.94
N LEU A 273 19.99 0.32 3.03
CA LEU A 273 21.08 -0.32 2.28
C LEU A 273 20.86 -0.27 0.76
N GLU A 274 19.63 -0.09 0.29
CA GLU A 274 19.33 0.04 -1.14
C GLU A 274 19.88 1.34 -1.75
N ASP A 275 19.95 2.40 -0.95
CA ASP A 275 20.54 3.68 -1.37
C ASP A 275 22.08 3.64 -1.37
N LEU A 276 22.67 2.52 -0.93
CA LEU A 276 24.11 2.30 -0.90
C LEU A 276 24.52 1.30 -1.99
N PRO A 277 25.64 1.56 -2.70
CA PRO A 277 26.13 0.71 -3.77
C PRO A 277 26.38 -0.74 -3.33
#